data_AF-A0A955XE18-F1
#
_entry.id   AF-A0A955XE18-F1
#
_cell.length_a   1.000
_cell.length_b   1.000
_cell.length_c   1.000
_cell.angle_alpha   90.00
_cell.angle_beta   90.00
_cell.angle_gamma   90.00
#
_symmetry.space_group_name_H-M   'P 1'
#
loop_
_entity.id
_entity.type
_entity.pdbx_description
1 polymer ?
#
loop_
_entity_poly.entity_id
_entity_poly.type
_entity_poly.pdbx_seq_one_letter_code
_entity_poly.pdbx_strand_id
1 'polypeptide(L)'
;SCVFLIGDLVVIGAFVAFFVRAIAIGTYNLAVVDAVGAATAVANLWAFRRWQRLEVSANILAGIIFVLLGSIVGMTGGEGMPATYILALLPLVSIVIAGPRSGLWWGGAVLLGMAGLGVAYAMQVEFPVPFPADRMRAMTLVGGVAVTVMATGFGLAFEWIKADALERITPRRPE
;
A
#
# COMPACT_ATOMS: atom_id res chain seq x y z
N SER A 1 -3.59 19.83 5.48
CA SER A 1 -4.94 19.25 5.51
C SER A 1 -5.44 18.73 4.14
N CYS A 2 -5.21 19.40 3.00
CA CYS A 2 -5.66 18.90 1.69
C CYS A 2 -5.01 17.59 1.23
N VAL A 3 -3.73 17.34 1.56
CA VAL A 3 -3.01 16.13 1.12
C VAL A 3 -3.62 14.84 1.67
N PHE A 4 -4.08 14.83 2.92
CA PHE A 4 -4.77 13.68 3.52
C PHE A 4 -6.11 13.39 2.85
N LEU A 5 -6.89 14.44 2.58
CA LEU A 5 -8.18 14.33 1.88
C LEU A 5 -8.03 13.68 0.50
N ILE A 6 -6.99 14.05 -0.26
CA ILE A 6 -6.72 13.46 -1.57
C ILE A 6 -6.28 12.00 -1.42
N GLY A 7 -5.38 11.71 -0.47
CA GLY A 7 -4.93 10.34 -0.19
C GLY A 7 -6.08 9.40 0.17
N ASP A 8 -6.96 9.83 1.08
CA ASP A 8 -8.10 9.02 1.51
C ASP A 8 -9.12 8.79 0.40
N LEU A 9 -9.39 9.79 -0.45
CA LEU A 9 -10.28 9.64 -1.60
C LEU A 9 -9.73 8.64 -2.62
N VAL A 10 -8.41 8.66 -2.87
CA VAL A 10 -7.76 7.68 -3.76
C VAL A 10 -7.85 6.28 -3.17
N VAL A 11 -7.62 6.13 -1.86
CA VAL A 11 -7.73 4.84 -1.18
C VAL A 11 -9.16 4.32 -1.23
N ILE A 12 -10.15 5.13 -0.85
CA ILE A 12 -11.58 4.75 -0.90
C ILE A 12 -11.99 4.40 -2.34
N GLY A 13 -11.58 5.19 -3.33
CA GLY A 13 -11.86 4.91 -4.74
C GLY A 13 -11.26 3.59 -5.21
N ALA A 14 -10.02 3.29 -4.82
CA ALA A 14 -9.38 2.00 -5.12
C ALA A 14 -10.16 0.85 -4.48
N PHE A 15 -10.55 0.99 -3.21
CA PHE A 15 -11.36 0.01 -2.49
C PHE A 15 -12.69 -0.29 -3.16
N VAL A 16 -13.41 0.75 -3.60
CA VAL A 16 -14.68 0.59 -4.33
C VAL A 16 -14.45 -0.12 -5.66
N ALA A 17 -13.39 0.23 -6.39
CA ALA A 17 -13.05 -0.43 -7.65
C ALA A 17 -12.70 -1.91 -7.47
N PHE A 18 -11.94 -2.25 -6.43
CA PHE A 18 -11.61 -3.64 -6.07
C PHE A 18 -12.87 -4.42 -5.68
N PHE A 19 -13.73 -3.84 -4.84
CA PHE A 19 -14.99 -4.45 -4.42
C PHE A 19 -15.90 -4.80 -5.61
N VAL A 20 -16.11 -3.84 -6.51
CA VAL A 20 -16.92 -4.05 -7.73
C VAL A 20 -16.34 -5.15 -8.59
N ARG A 21 -15.00 -5.17 -8.74
CA ARG A 21 -14.30 -6.24 -9.47
C ARG A 21 -14.47 -7.60 -8.79
N ALA A 22 -14.34 -7.67 -7.46
CA ALA A 22 -14.45 -8.92 -6.71
C ALA A 22 -15.86 -9.53 -6.82
N ILE A 23 -16.90 -8.70 -6.79
CA ILE A 23 -18.28 -9.14 -7.04
C ILE A 23 -18.43 -9.63 -8.49
N ALA A 24 -17.91 -8.89 -9.47
CA ALA A 24 -18.03 -9.26 -10.89
C ALA A 24 -17.34 -10.60 -11.22
N ILE A 25 -16.31 -10.99 -10.47
CA ILE A 25 -15.57 -12.25 -10.63
C ILE A 25 -16.21 -13.39 -9.80
N GLY A 26 -17.22 -13.10 -8.97
CA GLY A 26 -17.90 -14.10 -8.13
C GLY A 26 -17.11 -14.51 -6.88
N THR A 27 -16.06 -13.75 -6.53
CA THR A 27 -15.20 -14.02 -5.36
C THR A 27 -15.73 -13.26 -4.14
N TYR A 28 -16.78 -13.79 -3.51
CA TYR A 28 -17.44 -13.15 -2.36
C TYR A 28 -16.48 -12.85 -1.19
N ASN A 29 -15.50 -13.71 -0.94
CA ASN A 29 -14.52 -13.51 0.13
C ASN A 29 -13.66 -12.25 -0.10
N LEU A 30 -13.23 -12.00 -1.34
CA LEU A 30 -12.48 -10.79 -1.69
C LEU A 30 -13.35 -9.54 -1.55
N ALA A 31 -14.61 -9.63 -1.96
CA ALA A 31 -15.55 -8.51 -1.80
C ALA A 31 -15.77 -8.15 -0.31
N VAL A 32 -15.85 -9.13 0.58
CA VAL A 32 -15.94 -8.86 2.02
C VAL A 32 -14.68 -8.16 2.55
N VAL A 33 -13.49 -8.63 2.16
CA VAL A 33 -12.21 -8.01 2.55
C VAL A 33 -12.13 -6.56 2.05
N ASP A 34 -12.51 -6.32 0.80
CA ASP A 34 -12.54 -4.97 0.21
C ASP A 34 -13.52 -4.06 0.94
N ALA A 35 -14.74 -4.54 1.24
CA ALA A 35 -15.73 -3.76 1.97
C ALA A 35 -15.26 -3.40 3.39
N VAL A 36 -14.67 -4.36 4.11
CA VAL A 36 -14.12 -4.13 5.45
C VAL A 36 -12.98 -3.14 5.40
N GLY A 37 -12.06 -3.26 4.44
CA GLY A 37 -10.95 -2.33 4.31
C GLY A 37 -11.41 -0.92 3.93
N ALA A 38 -12.42 -0.79 3.06
CA ALA A 38 -13.05 0.49 2.73
C ALA A 38 -13.67 1.16 3.97
N ALA A 39 -14.47 0.41 4.73
CA ALA A 39 -15.09 0.88 5.95
C ALA A 39 -14.04 1.30 7.00
N THR A 40 -12.97 0.51 7.14
CA THR A 40 -11.88 0.82 8.07
C THR A 40 -11.11 2.06 7.62
N ALA A 41 -10.90 2.28 6.31
CA ALA A 41 -10.26 3.49 5.79
C ALA A 41 -11.10 4.74 6.09
N VAL A 42 -12.42 4.68 5.89
CA VAL A 42 -13.35 5.77 6.23
C VAL A 42 -13.35 6.05 7.74
N ALA A 43 -13.40 5.00 8.56
CA ALA A 43 -13.33 5.12 10.01
C ALA A 43 -11.99 5.74 10.46
N ASN A 44 -10.89 5.36 9.82
CA ASN A 44 -9.56 5.92 10.08
C ASN A 44 -9.47 7.41 9.74
N LEU A 45 -10.06 7.84 8.62
CA LEU A 45 -10.14 9.27 8.27
C LEU A 45 -10.94 10.05 9.31
N TRP A 46 -12.08 9.51 9.75
CA TRP A 46 -12.88 10.13 10.79
C TRP A 46 -12.11 10.24 12.12
N ALA A 47 -11.45 9.15 12.52
CA ALA A 47 -10.57 9.08 13.69
C ALA A 47 -9.43 10.10 13.63
N PHE A 48 -8.77 10.23 12.48
CA PHE A 48 -7.71 11.21 12.26
C PHE A 48 -8.22 12.63 12.45
N ARG A 49 -9.39 12.97 11.89
CA ARG A 49 -10.02 14.28 12.10
C ARG A 49 -10.30 14.56 13.57
N ARG A 50 -10.71 13.54 14.34
CA ARG A 50 -11.10 13.69 15.74
C ARG A 50 -9.91 13.77 16.72
N TRP A 51 -8.87 12.97 16.49
CA TRP A 51 -7.75 12.81 17.42
C TRP A 51 -6.47 13.51 16.98
N GLN A 52 -6.34 13.89 15.70
CA GLN A 52 -5.16 14.56 15.14
C GLN A 52 -3.84 13.80 15.38
N ARG A 53 -3.90 12.47 15.60
CA ARG A 53 -2.73 11.61 15.79
C ARG A 53 -2.33 10.97 14.48
N LEU A 54 -1.45 11.65 13.75
CA LEU A 54 -1.04 11.24 12.42
C LEU A 54 -0.39 9.86 12.38
N GLU A 55 0.54 9.59 13.30
CA GLU A 55 1.28 8.33 13.35
C GLU A 55 0.36 7.12 13.49
N VAL A 56 -0.65 7.21 14.36
CA VAL A 56 -1.61 6.11 14.60
C VAL A 56 -2.43 5.86 13.34
N SER A 57 -2.96 6.93 12.74
CA SER A 57 -3.78 6.83 11.53
C SER A 57 -3.02 6.24 10.35
N ALA A 58 -1.75 6.65 10.17
CA ALA A 58 -0.88 6.13 9.13
C ALA A 58 -0.57 4.63 9.31
N ASN A 59 -0.33 4.18 10.53
CA ASN A 59 -0.10 2.75 10.80
C ASN A 59 -1.37 1.91 10.61
N ILE A 60 -2.55 2.43 10.99
CA ILE A 60 -3.82 1.77 10.72
C ILE A 60 -4.02 1.61 9.21
N LEU A 61 -3.77 2.69 8.44
CA LEU A 61 -3.88 2.66 6.98
C LEU A 61 -2.90 1.66 6.35
N ALA A 62 -1.64 1.65 6.81
CA ALA A 62 -0.66 0.69 6.36
C ALA A 62 -1.08 -0.76 6.64
N GLY A 63 -1.71 -1.02 7.79
CA GLY A 63 -2.24 -2.35 8.12
C GLY A 63 -3.40 -2.78 7.26
N ILE A 64 -4.32 -1.87 6.96
CA ILE A 64 -5.41 -2.15 6.02
C ILE A 64 -4.84 -2.54 4.65
N ILE A 65 -3.89 -1.75 4.13
CA ILE A 65 -3.24 -2.01 2.84
C ILE A 65 -2.49 -3.36 2.87
N PHE A 66 -1.75 -3.62 3.95
CA PHE A 66 -1.00 -4.87 4.12
C PHE A 66 -1.91 -6.08 4.13
N VAL A 67 -2.98 -6.06 4.93
CA VAL A 67 -3.93 -7.18 5.02
C VAL A 67 -4.62 -7.41 3.69
N LEU A 68 -5.06 -6.35 3.02
CA LEU A 68 -5.73 -6.47 1.72
C LEU A 68 -4.79 -7.04 0.66
N LEU A 69 -3.65 -6.40 0.42
CA LEU A 69 -2.74 -6.86 -0.63
C LEU A 69 -2.11 -8.20 -0.28
N GLY A 70 -1.82 -8.43 1.01
CA GLY A 70 -1.30 -9.70 1.52
C GLY A 70 -2.31 -10.84 1.33
N SER A 71 -3.60 -10.59 1.52
CA SER A 71 -4.64 -11.59 1.23
C SER A 71 -4.73 -11.90 -0.26
N ILE A 72 -4.66 -10.89 -1.14
CA ILE A 72 -4.63 -11.09 -2.59
C ILE A 72 -3.40 -11.92 -2.99
N VAL A 73 -2.23 -11.57 -2.46
CA VAL A 73 -0.98 -12.32 -2.71
C VAL A 73 -1.10 -13.75 -2.19
N GLY A 74 -1.59 -13.95 -0.97
CA GLY A 74 -1.77 -15.28 -0.38
C GLY A 74 -2.81 -16.14 -1.10
N MET A 75 -3.81 -15.55 -1.75
CA MET A 75 -4.80 -16.28 -2.55
C MET A 75 -4.33 -16.61 -3.97
N THR A 76 -3.37 -15.86 -4.50
CA THR A 76 -2.95 -15.92 -5.91
C THR A 76 -1.52 -16.45 -6.10
N GLY A 77 -0.77 -16.63 -5.01
CA GLY A 77 0.66 -16.96 -5.06
C GLY A 77 1.56 -15.74 -5.31
N GLY A 78 1.01 -14.57 -5.64
CA GLY A 78 1.78 -13.33 -5.76
C GLY A 78 2.65 -13.18 -7.01
N GLU A 79 2.81 -14.22 -7.83
CA GLU A 79 3.63 -14.16 -9.04
C GLU A 79 3.06 -13.20 -10.08
N GLY A 80 3.87 -12.21 -10.47
CA GLY A 80 3.54 -11.23 -11.52
C GLY A 80 2.40 -10.27 -11.16
N MET A 81 1.92 -10.28 -9.91
CA MET A 81 0.77 -9.50 -9.48
C MET A 81 1.17 -8.08 -9.03
N PRO A 82 0.46 -7.02 -9.48
CA PRO A 82 0.67 -5.66 -9.01
C PRO A 82 0.67 -5.53 -7.47
N ALA A 83 -0.13 -6.35 -6.79
CA ALA A 83 -0.24 -6.34 -5.32
C ALA A 83 1.11 -6.61 -4.63
N THR A 84 1.91 -7.55 -5.15
CA THR A 84 3.24 -7.90 -4.61
C THR A 84 4.18 -6.71 -4.68
N TYR A 85 4.18 -6.01 -5.82
CA TYR A 85 5.05 -4.85 -6.00
C TYR A 85 4.60 -3.64 -5.17
N ILE A 86 3.29 -3.43 -5.02
CA ILE A 86 2.75 -2.36 -4.17
C ILE A 86 3.06 -2.65 -2.69
N LEU A 87 2.97 -3.90 -2.23
CA LEU A 87 3.39 -4.28 -0.87
C LEU A 87 4.84 -3.93 -0.59
N ALA A 88 5.73 -4.10 -1.57
CA ALA A 88 7.14 -3.73 -1.42
C ALA A 88 7.36 -2.23 -1.18
N LEU A 89 6.41 -1.38 -1.58
CA LEU A 89 6.45 0.07 -1.34
C LEU A 89 5.87 0.48 0.01
N LEU A 90 5.12 -0.40 0.68
CA LEU A 90 4.47 -0.10 1.96
C LEU A 90 5.44 0.46 3.03
N PRO A 91 6.67 -0.08 3.21
CA PRO A 91 7.62 0.46 4.18
C PRO A 91 8.01 1.90 3.85
N LEU A 92 8.25 2.20 2.57
CA LEU A 92 8.58 3.55 2.11
C LEU A 92 7.46 4.54 2.41
N VAL A 93 6.20 4.15 2.12
CA VAL A 93 5.03 4.97 2.43
C VAL A 93 4.94 5.24 3.94
N SER A 94 5.13 4.20 4.75
CA SER A 94 5.11 4.31 6.21
C SER A 94 6.23 5.20 6.76
N ILE A 95 7.44 5.18 6.16
CA ILE A 95 8.54 6.09 6.54
C ILE A 95 8.14 7.54 6.32
N VAL A 96 7.57 7.84 5.15
CA VAL A 96 7.22 9.22 4.76
C VAL A 96 6.10 9.78 5.64
N ILE A 97 5.12 8.96 6.03
CA ILE A 97 3.94 9.44 6.75
C ILE A 97 4.11 9.35 8.28
N ALA A 98 4.68 8.26 8.79
CA ALA A 98 4.74 7.94 10.22
C ALA A 98 6.17 7.85 10.77
N GLY A 99 7.18 8.10 9.95
CA GLY A 99 8.59 8.09 10.34
C GLY A 99 9.27 6.73 10.28
N PRO A 100 10.59 6.69 10.54
CA PRO A 100 11.46 5.55 10.23
C PRO A 100 11.11 4.28 11.03
N ARG A 101 10.66 4.43 12.28
CA ARG A 101 10.27 3.28 13.12
C ARG A 101 9.08 2.52 12.54
N SER A 102 8.08 3.24 12.04
CA SER A 102 6.93 2.62 11.35
C SER A 102 7.37 1.92 10.07
N GLY A 103 8.25 2.56 9.30
CA GLY A 103 8.91 1.96 8.14
C GLY A 103 9.56 0.61 8.42
N LEU A 104 10.40 0.54 9.46
CA LEU A 104 11.07 -0.70 9.85
C LEU A 104 10.08 -1.80 10.24
N TRP A 105 9.04 -1.45 10.99
CA TRP A 105 8.01 -2.40 11.43
C TRP A 105 7.26 -3.00 10.23
N TRP A 106 6.79 -2.15 9.31
CA TRP A 106 6.11 -2.62 8.09
C TRP A 106 7.06 -3.31 7.10
N GLY A 107 8.33 -2.91 7.06
CA GLY A 107 9.38 -3.62 6.33
C GLY A 107 9.55 -5.05 6.82
N GLY A 108 9.63 -5.23 8.14
CA GLY A 108 9.65 -6.56 8.75
C GLY A 108 8.41 -7.38 8.44
N ALA A 109 7.22 -6.77 8.50
CA ALA A 109 5.96 -7.45 8.18
C ALA A 109 5.89 -7.91 6.71
N VAL A 110 6.31 -7.06 5.76
CA VAL A 110 6.38 -7.41 4.33
C VAL A 110 7.38 -8.53 4.10
N LEU A 111 8.59 -8.44 4.67
CA LEU A 111 9.60 -9.50 4.55
C LEU A 111 9.10 -10.83 5.13
N LEU A 112 8.43 -10.79 6.28
CA LEU A 112 7.83 -11.98 6.89
C LEU A 112 6.73 -12.59 6.01
N GLY A 113 5.87 -11.76 5.43
CA GLY A 113 4.85 -12.20 4.48
C GLY A 113 5.44 -12.87 3.23
N MET A 114 6.49 -12.29 2.66
CA MET A 114 7.20 -12.86 1.50
C MET A 114 7.94 -14.15 1.86
N ALA A 115 8.52 -14.25 3.05
CA ALA A 115 9.12 -15.48 3.54
C ALA A 115 8.07 -16.58 3.71
N GLY A 116 6.90 -16.24 4.28
CA GLY A 116 5.77 -17.18 4.39
C GLY A 116 5.30 -17.71 3.04
N LEU A 117 5.24 -16.83 2.03
CA LEU A 117 4.94 -17.22 0.66
C LEU A 117 6.00 -18.17 0.08
N GLY A 118 7.29 -17.88 0.29
CA GLY A 118 8.39 -18.75 -0.12
C GLY A 118 8.34 -20.14 0.52
N VAL A 119 7.95 -20.23 1.80
CA VAL A 119 7.71 -21.51 2.48
C VAL A 119 6.51 -22.24 1.86
N ALA A 120 5.41 -21.55 1.57
CA ALA A 120 4.25 -22.15 0.91
C ALA A 120 4.60 -22.75 -0.46
N TYR A 121 5.41 -22.05 -1.26
CA TYR A 121 5.95 -22.57 -2.51
C TYR A 121 6.85 -23.79 -2.32
N ALA A 122 7.75 -23.77 -1.34
CA ALA A 122 8.61 -24.91 -1.03
C ALA A 122 7.80 -26.14 -0.59
N MET A 123 6.65 -25.94 0.04
CA MET A 123 5.69 -26.98 0.42
C MET A 123 4.71 -27.36 -0.69
N GLN A 124 4.83 -26.79 -1.90
CA GLN A 124 3.93 -27.03 -3.04
C GLN A 124 2.46 -26.77 -2.71
N VAL A 125 2.18 -25.76 -1.87
CA VAL A 125 0.82 -25.37 -1.52
C VAL A 125 0.09 -24.87 -2.77
N GLU A 126 -1.09 -25.41 -3.04
CA GLU A 126 -1.96 -24.95 -4.12
C GLU A 126 -2.67 -23.65 -3.72
N PHE A 127 -2.56 -22.63 -4.57
CA PHE A 127 -3.24 -21.35 -4.35
C PHE A 127 -4.67 -21.39 -4.89
N PRO A 128 -5.66 -20.87 -4.15
CA PRO A 128 -7.09 -20.98 -4.50
C PRO A 128 -7.47 -20.32 -5.82
N VAL A 129 -6.74 -19.27 -6.22
CA VAL A 129 -7.03 -18.49 -7.43
C VAL A 129 -5.90 -18.71 -8.43
N PRO A 130 -6.03 -19.66 -9.37
CA PRO A 130 -5.01 -19.87 -10.39
C PRO A 130 -4.90 -18.64 -11.28
N PHE A 131 -3.68 -18.13 -11.43
CA PHE A 131 -3.44 -16.97 -12.28
C PHE A 131 -3.11 -17.44 -13.70
N PRO A 132 -3.89 -17.03 -14.71
CA PRO A 132 -3.70 -17.56 -16.05
C PRO A 132 -2.44 -16.93 -16.69
N ALA A 133 -1.57 -17.79 -17.23
CA ALA A 133 -0.22 -17.41 -17.68
C ALA A 133 -0.23 -16.38 -18.83
N ASP A 134 -1.30 -16.35 -19.64
CA ASP A 134 -1.51 -15.39 -20.73
C ASP A 134 -1.62 -13.94 -20.22
N ARG A 135 -2.10 -13.74 -18.99
CA ARG A 135 -2.26 -12.41 -18.38
C ARG A 135 -1.06 -11.96 -17.55
N MET A 136 -0.13 -12.86 -17.26
CA MET A 136 1.01 -12.59 -16.38
C MET A 136 1.86 -11.41 -16.90
N ARG A 137 2.19 -11.39 -18.20
CA ARG A 137 2.97 -10.29 -18.80
C ARG A 137 2.30 -8.93 -18.66
N ALA A 138 0.99 -8.86 -18.93
CA ALA A 138 0.23 -7.62 -18.82
C ALA A 138 0.20 -7.12 -17.36
N MET A 139 -0.02 -8.03 -16.41
CA MET A 139 -0.05 -7.69 -14.98
C MET A 139 1.32 -7.29 -14.43
N THR A 140 2.40 -7.94 -14.87
CA THR A 140 3.77 -7.52 -14.56
C THR A 140 4.06 -6.12 -15.10
N LEU A 141 3.64 -5.82 -16.34
CA LEU A 141 3.81 -4.48 -16.92
C LEU A 141 3.04 -3.43 -16.11
N VAL A 142 1.78 -3.69 -15.78
CA VAL A 142 0.94 -2.80 -14.95
C VAL A 142 1.57 -2.58 -13.57
N GLY A 143 2.02 -3.66 -12.93
CA GLY A 143 2.70 -3.60 -11.64
C GLY A 143 4.00 -2.79 -11.70
N GLY A 144 4.83 -3.03 -12.72
CA GLY A 144 6.06 -2.28 -12.96
C GLY A 144 5.80 -0.78 -13.16
N VAL A 145 4.83 -0.42 -14.02
CA VAL A 145 4.44 0.98 -14.24
C VAL A 145 3.94 1.62 -12.95
N ALA A 146 3.05 0.95 -12.20
CA ALA A 146 2.54 1.46 -10.93
C ALA A 146 3.68 1.74 -9.94
N VAL A 147 4.63 0.80 -9.81
CA VAL A 147 5.79 0.98 -8.93
C VAL A 147 6.71 2.08 -9.39
N THR A 148 6.99 2.20 -10.69
CA THR A 148 7.81 3.30 -11.22
C THR A 148 7.17 4.65 -10.91
N VAL A 149 5.87 4.80 -11.12
CA VAL A 149 5.14 6.05 -10.82
C VAL A 149 5.20 6.34 -9.32
N MET A 150 4.91 5.36 -8.46
CA MET A 150 4.92 5.56 -7.02
C MET A 150 6.32 5.87 -6.50
N ALA A 151 7.35 5.08 -6.87
CA ALA A 151 8.72 5.30 -6.43
C ALA A 151 9.26 6.66 -6.89
N THR A 152 8.98 7.05 -8.14
CA THR A 152 9.34 8.38 -8.66
C THR A 152 8.62 9.48 -7.88
N GLY A 153 7.31 9.33 -7.65
CA GLY A 153 6.53 10.29 -6.86
C GLY A 153 7.07 10.46 -5.44
N PHE A 154 7.44 9.36 -4.77
CA PHE A 154 8.06 9.42 -3.45
C PHE A 154 9.45 10.07 -3.48
N GLY A 155 10.27 9.78 -4.48
CA GLY A 155 11.56 10.44 -4.66
C GLY A 155 11.41 11.95 -4.81
N LEU A 156 10.47 12.40 -5.65
CA LEU A 156 10.19 13.82 -5.84
C LEU A 156 9.64 14.48 -4.56
N ALA A 157 8.72 13.82 -3.86
CA ALA A 157 8.18 14.33 -2.60
C ALA A 157 9.27 14.45 -1.53
N PHE A 158 10.17 13.46 -1.44
CA PHE A 158 11.30 13.50 -0.52
C PHE A 158 12.25 14.66 -0.84
N GLU A 159 12.61 14.84 -2.12
CA GLU A 159 13.47 15.95 -2.54
C GLU A 159 12.84 17.32 -2.23
N TRP A 160 11.53 17.49 -2.42
CA TRP A 160 10.83 18.72 -2.05
C TRP A 160 10.86 18.98 -0.54
N ILE A 161 10.53 17.98 0.29
CA ILE A 161 10.57 18.11 1.75
C ILE A 161 12.00 18.46 2.22
N LYS A 162 13.01 17.84 1.61
CA LYS A 162 14.41 18.10 1.91
C LYS A 162 14.81 19.53 1.53
N ALA A 163 14.42 20.00 0.34
CA ALA A 163 14.71 21.36 -0.12
C ALA A 163 14.10 22.43 0.81
N ASP A 164 12.82 22.26 1.18
CA ASP A 164 12.12 23.14 2.12
C ASP A 164 12.81 23.19 3.50
N ALA A 165 13.31 22.05 3.97
CA ALA A 165 14.02 21.97 5.23
C ALA A 165 15.37 22.70 5.19
N LEU A 166 16.12 22.57 4.08
CA LEU A 166 17.41 23.24 3.89
C LEU A 166 17.27 24.75 3.80
N GLU A 167 16.22 25.27 3.14
CA GLU A 167 15.97 26.71 3.05
C GLU A 167 15.71 27.32 4.44
N ARG A 168 15.02 26.60 5.32
CA ARG A 168 14.73 27.07 6.69
C ARG A 168 15.95 27.10 7.60
N ILE A 169 16.93 26.22 7.35
CA ILE A 169 18.14 26.10 8.18
C ILE A 169 19.24 27.04 7.71
N THR A 170 19.29 27.36 6.42
CA THR A 170 20.34 28.21 5.86
C THR A 170 20.04 29.69 6.17
N PRO A 171 20.80 30.36 7.07
CA PRO A 171 20.55 31.77 7.38
C PRO A 171 20.74 32.62 6.11
N ARG A 172 19.73 33.44 5.77
CA ARG A 172 19.86 34.42 4.68
C ARG A 172 21.04 35.34 5.03
N ARG A 173 22.07 35.36 4.18
CA ARG A 173 23.14 36.35 4.31
C ARG A 173 22.50 37.73 4.19
N PRO A 174 22.74 38.66 5.12
CA PRO A 174 22.30 40.04 4.95
C PRO A 174 22.98 40.60 3.70
N GLU A 175 22.17 41.13 2.80
CA GLU A 175 22.60 41.93 1.64
C GLU A 175 23.14 43.30 2.10
#